data_AF-A0A0F9KU29-F1
#
_entry.id   AF-A0A0F9KU29-F1
#
_cell.length_a   1.000
_cell.length_b   1.000
_cell.length_c   1.000
_cell.angle_alpha   90.00
_cell.angle_beta   90.00
_cell.angle_gamma   90.00
#
_symmetry.space_group_name_H-M   'P 1'
#
loop_
_entity.id
_entity.type
_entity.pdbx_description
1 polymer ?
#
loop_
_entity_poly.entity_id
_entity_poly.type
_entity_poly.pdbx_seq_one_letter_code
_entity_poly.pdbx_strand_id
1 'polypeptide(L)'
;MTKPTFIAAINQATLMQNCYTDKKRMVAMWDLLYNKLKGNDEADVIYALDCLGESNDVINYANIMRYVGENKKNREWGKSNKRQAEPLMEGSSAPKYEDMPPEVQKTIDSFRDKWKW
;
A
#
# COMPACT_ATOMS: atom_id res chain seq x y z
N MET A 1 8.81 -6.55 -18.96
CA MET A 1 8.81 -5.08 -19.04
C MET A 1 9.37 -4.57 -20.35
N THR A 2 8.62 -3.71 -21.04
CA THR A 2 9.12 -3.02 -22.24
C THR A 2 9.92 -1.76 -21.87
N LYS A 3 10.88 -1.37 -22.72
CA LYS A 3 11.68 -0.16 -22.53
C LYS A 3 10.83 1.12 -22.47
N PRO A 4 9.80 1.32 -23.34
CA PRO A 4 8.90 2.47 -23.24
C PRO A 4 8.16 2.57 -21.90
N THR A 5 7.64 1.44 -21.39
CA THR A 5 6.95 1.43 -20.08
C THR A 5 7.89 1.87 -18.96
N PHE A 6 9.11 1.33 -18.94
CA PHE A 6 10.11 1.71 -17.94
C PHE A 6 10.45 3.20 -18.00
N ILE A 7 10.67 3.74 -19.21
CA ILE A 7 10.98 5.16 -19.41
C ILE A 7 9.83 6.05 -18.92
N ALA A 8 8.58 5.67 -19.19
CA ALA A 8 7.42 6.41 -18.69
C ALA A 8 7.38 6.43 -17.16
N ALA A 9 7.55 5.28 -16.51
CA ALA A 9 7.51 5.15 -15.05
C ALA A 9 8.65 5.92 -14.37
N ILE A 10 9.89 5.81 -14.87
CA ILE A 10 11.03 6.50 -14.27
C ILE A 10 10.96 8.02 -14.49
N ASN A 11 10.42 8.48 -15.63
CA ASN A 11 10.14 9.90 -15.87
C ASN A 11 9.16 10.44 -14.83
N GLN A 12 8.07 9.72 -14.57
CA GLN A 12 7.07 10.11 -13.57
C GLN A 12 7.70 10.19 -12.17
N ALA A 13 8.46 9.17 -11.76
CA ALA A 13 9.15 9.18 -10.47
C ALA A 13 10.14 10.35 -10.34
N THR A 14 10.91 10.63 -11.40
CA THR A 14 11.86 11.75 -11.45
C THR A 14 11.15 13.10 -11.35
N LEU A 15 10.00 13.25 -12.02
CA LEU A 15 9.16 14.45 -11.95
C LEU A 15 8.61 14.67 -10.55
N MET A 16 8.11 13.62 -9.89
CA MET A 16 7.58 13.70 -8.51
C MET A 16 8.65 14.09 -7.50
N GLN A 17 9.88 13.59 -7.66
CA GLN A 17 11.01 13.99 -6.82
C GLN A 17 11.58 15.38 -7.14
N ASN A 18 11.08 16.05 -8.19
CA ASN A 18 11.61 17.33 -8.67
C ASN A 18 13.13 17.28 -8.97
N CYS A 19 13.66 16.12 -9.33
CA CYS A 19 15.09 15.89 -9.52
C CYS A 19 15.51 16.09 -10.99
N TYR A 20 15.56 17.35 -11.41
CA TYR A 20 16.05 17.70 -12.75
C TYR A 20 17.56 17.44 -12.88
N THR A 21 17.90 16.47 -13.72
CA THR A 21 19.29 16.19 -14.12
C THR A 21 19.52 16.52 -15.60
N ASP A 22 20.77 16.56 -16.05
CA ASP A 22 21.09 16.74 -17.47
C ASP A 22 20.47 15.62 -18.32
N LYS A 23 19.68 15.99 -19.34
CA LYS A 23 18.91 15.07 -20.19
C LYS A 23 19.78 13.98 -20.84
N LYS A 24 21.02 14.28 -21.25
CA LYS A 24 21.91 13.28 -21.88
C LYS A 24 22.41 12.26 -20.88
N ARG A 25 22.76 12.70 -19.67
CA ARG A 25 23.21 11.81 -18.58
C ARG A 25 22.04 10.96 -18.06
N MET A 26 20.84 11.52 -17.99
CA MET A 26 19.62 10.78 -17.60
C MET A 26 19.34 9.60 -18.52
N VAL A 27 19.34 9.80 -19.84
CA VAL A 27 19.04 8.73 -20.81
C VAL A 27 20.02 7.57 -20.71
N ALA A 28 21.32 7.85 -20.58
CA ALA A 28 22.33 6.80 -20.40
C ALA A 28 22.14 6.04 -19.08
N MET A 29 21.80 6.74 -18.00
CA MET A 29 21.53 6.12 -16.69
C MET A 29 20.27 5.25 -16.71
N TRP A 30 19.19 5.70 -17.35
CA TRP A 30 17.95 4.93 -17.50
C TRP A 30 18.15 3.69 -18.35
N ASP A 31 18.94 3.76 -19.42
CA ASP A 31 19.25 2.59 -20.24
C ASP A 31 20.03 1.53 -19.45
N LEU A 32 20.96 1.95 -18.59
CA LEU A 32 21.66 1.06 -17.68
C LEU A 32 20.73 0.43 -16.64
N LEU A 33 19.82 1.23 -16.05
CA LEU A 33 18.83 0.72 -15.09
C LEU A 33 17.87 -0.27 -15.75
N TYR A 34 17.35 0.06 -16.94
CA TYR A 34 16.49 -0.82 -17.71
C TYR A 34 17.17 -2.17 -17.99
N ASN A 35 18.43 -2.16 -18.44
CA ASN A 35 19.16 -3.39 -18.74
C ASN A 35 19.33 -4.29 -17.52
N LYS A 36 19.47 -3.70 -16.32
CA LYS A 36 19.52 -4.46 -15.05
C LYS A 36 18.13 -4.94 -14.59
N LEU A 37 17.08 -4.18 -14.89
CA LEU A 37 15.73 -4.44 -14.37
C LEU A 37 14.83 -5.22 -15.32
N LYS A 38 15.16 -5.33 -16.62
CA LYS A 38 14.31 -5.96 -17.65
C LYS A 38 13.88 -7.41 -17.37
N GLY A 39 14.64 -8.13 -16.53
CA GLY A 39 14.35 -9.49 -16.11
C GLY A 39 13.44 -9.61 -14.88
N ASN A 40 13.11 -8.49 -14.23
CA ASN A 40 12.17 -8.46 -13.11
C ASN A 40 10.73 -8.36 -13.60
N ASP A 41 9.80 -8.71 -12.71
CA ASP A 41 8.37 -8.52 -12.95
C ASP A 41 8.05 -7.03 -13.18
N GLU A 42 7.26 -6.77 -14.20
CA GLU A 42 6.95 -5.40 -14.62
C GLU A 42 6.15 -4.64 -13.56
N ALA A 43 5.17 -5.30 -12.93
CA ALA A 43 4.35 -4.67 -11.90
C ALA A 43 5.16 -4.34 -10.65
N ASP A 44 6.11 -5.22 -10.28
CA ASP A 44 7.02 -4.97 -9.15
C ASP A 44 7.89 -3.73 -9.37
N VAL A 45 8.48 -3.60 -10.57
CA VAL A 45 9.37 -2.49 -10.91
C VAL A 45 8.60 -1.18 -11.01
N ILE A 46 7.41 -1.18 -11.62
CA ILE A 46 6.56 0.01 -11.70
C ILE A 46 6.16 0.47 -10.30
N TYR A 47 5.71 -0.45 -9.44
CA TYR A 47 5.39 -0.13 -8.04
C TYR A 47 6.58 0.47 -7.30
N ALA A 48 7.77 -0.11 -7.46
CA ALA A 48 8.97 0.40 -6.81
C ALA A 48 9.33 1.82 -7.27
N LEU A 49 9.17 2.12 -8.56
CA LEU A 49 9.40 3.47 -9.09
C LEU A 49 8.35 4.48 -8.59
N ASP A 50 7.10 4.06 -8.46
CA ASP A 50 6.02 4.89 -7.90
C ASP A 50 6.30 5.26 -6.44
N CYS A 51 6.61 4.27 -5.60
CA CYS A 51 7.01 4.50 -4.21
C CYS A 51 8.27 5.36 -4.09
N LEU A 52 9.23 5.19 -5.01
CA LEU A 52 10.42 6.02 -5.03
C LEU A 52 10.09 7.46 -5.38
N GLY A 53 9.19 7.70 -6.33
CA GLY A 53 8.72 9.03 -6.72
C GLY A 53 8.14 9.83 -5.55
N GLU A 54 7.48 9.16 -4.62
CA GLU A 54 6.92 9.76 -3.40
C GLU A 54 7.91 9.84 -2.22
N SER A 55 9.08 9.21 -2.36
CA SER A 55 10.11 9.16 -1.32
C SER A 55 11.24 10.18 -1.57
N ASN A 56 12.03 10.42 -0.52
CA ASN A 56 13.29 11.17 -0.63
C ASN A 56 14.48 10.30 -1.08
N ASP A 57 14.26 9.02 -1.36
CA ASP A 57 15.33 8.10 -1.72
C ASP A 57 15.75 8.29 -3.18
N VAL A 58 17.05 8.28 -3.44
CA VAL A 58 17.58 8.40 -4.80
C VAL A 58 17.10 7.25 -5.68
N ILE A 59 16.61 7.56 -6.88
CA ILE A 59 16.26 6.56 -7.90
C ILE A 59 17.55 5.89 -8.41
N ASN A 60 17.82 4.69 -7.89
CA ASN A 60 18.94 3.85 -8.30
C ASN A 60 18.55 2.38 -8.20
N TYR A 61 19.36 1.49 -8.77
CA TYR A 61 19.07 0.06 -8.79
C TYR A 61 18.87 -0.55 -7.40
N ALA A 62 19.68 -0.16 -6.41
CA ALA A 62 19.62 -0.73 -5.07
C ALA A 62 18.29 -0.39 -4.38
N ASN A 63 17.87 0.87 -4.46
CA ASN A 63 16.61 1.31 -3.90
C ASN A 63 15.41 0.71 -4.64
N ILE A 64 15.44 0.63 -5.97
CA ILE A 64 14.38 -0.03 -6.75
C ILE A 64 14.22 -1.49 -6.30
N MET A 65 15.32 -2.24 -6.18
CA MET A 65 15.28 -3.64 -5.74
C MET A 65 14.83 -3.80 -4.28
N ARG A 66 15.13 -2.82 -3.41
CA ARG A 66 14.64 -2.78 -2.03
C ARG A 66 13.11 -2.75 -2.00
N TYR A 67 12.49 -1.81 -2.73
CA TYR A 67 11.03 -1.69 -2.82
C TYR A 67 10.37 -2.90 -3.52
N VAL A 68 11.02 -3.47 -4.55
CA VAL A 68 10.57 -4.73 -5.16
C VAL A 68 10.53 -5.86 -4.11
N GLY A 69 11.58 -5.99 -3.30
CA GLY A 69 11.64 -6.99 -2.23
C GLY A 69 10.58 -6.77 -1.15
N GLU A 70 10.34 -5.53 -0.74
CA GLU A 70 9.29 -5.16 0.22
C GLU A 70 7.89 -5.49 -0.32
N ASN A 71 7.60 -5.19 -1.58
CA ASN A 71 6.32 -5.51 -2.20
C ASN A 71 6.06 -7.04 -2.24
N LYS A 72 7.09 -7.84 -2.58
CA LYS A 72 6.99 -9.30 -2.56
C LYS A 72 6.66 -9.84 -1.16
N LYS A 73 7.38 -9.36 -0.14
CA LYS A 73 7.12 -9.72 1.26
C LYS A 73 5.71 -9.35 1.70
N ASN A 74 5.23 -8.16 1.33
CA ASN A 74 3.89 -7.69 1.67
C ASN A 74 2.79 -8.54 1.01
N ARG A 75 2.99 -8.98 -0.25
CA ARG A 75 2.07 -9.91 -0.91
C ARG A 75 2.07 -11.29 -0.26
N GLU A 76 3.23 -11.79 0.12
CA GLU A 76 3.36 -13.07 0.84
C GLU A 76 2.67 -13.01 2.21
N TRP A 77 2.88 -11.93 2.95
CA TRP A 77 2.20 -11.70 4.23
C TRP A 77 0.68 -11.58 4.07
N GLY A 78 0.21 -10.81 3.08
CA GLY A 78 -1.22 -10.69 2.77
C GLY A 78 -1.87 -12.02 2.35
N LYS A 79 -1.12 -12.91 1.69
CA LYS A 79 -1.58 -14.28 1.38
C LYS A 79 -1.63 -15.17 2.63
N SER A 80 -0.67 -15.02 3.54
CA SER A 80 -0.64 -15.78 4.80
C SER A 80 -1.81 -15.39 5.71
N ASN A 81 -2.11 -14.10 5.84
CA ASN A 81 -3.20 -13.63 6.70
C ASN A 81 -4.60 -13.83 6.12
N LYS A 82 -4.77 -13.88 4.80
CA LYS A 82 -6.06 -14.26 4.19
C LYS A 82 -6.47 -15.70 4.50
N ARG A 83 -5.53 -16.57 4.87
CA ARG A 83 -5.84 -17.94 5.34
C ARG A 83 -6.28 -18.00 6.80
N GLN A 84 -6.11 -16.91 7.55
CA GLN A 84 -6.50 -16.78 8.96
C GLN A 84 -7.59 -15.72 9.18
N ALA A 85 -8.36 -15.36 8.14
CA ALA A 85 -9.63 -14.71 8.40
C ALA A 85 -10.54 -15.77 9.04
N GLU A 86 -10.54 -15.80 10.37
CA GLU A 86 -11.52 -16.57 11.14
C GLU A 86 -12.90 -16.24 10.57
N PRO A 87 -13.75 -17.25 10.29
CA PRO A 87 -15.14 -16.96 9.95
C PRO A 87 -15.68 -16.04 11.05
N LEU A 88 -16.40 -14.99 10.64
CA LEU A 88 -17.13 -14.16 11.59
C LEU A 88 -17.92 -15.12 12.47
N MET A 89 -17.50 -15.27 13.73
CA MET A 89 -18.29 -15.98 14.72
C MET A 89 -19.68 -15.37 14.61
N GLU A 90 -20.69 -16.18 14.30
CA GLU A 90 -22.08 -15.79 14.45
C GLU A 90 -22.25 -15.40 15.91
N GLY A 91 -21.98 -14.14 16.20
CA GLY A 91 -22.21 -13.56 17.51
C GLY A 91 -23.68 -13.78 17.77
N SER A 92 -23.98 -14.56 18.81
CA SER A 92 -25.35 -14.72 19.29
C SER A 92 -25.99 -13.35 19.30
N SER A 93 -27.21 -13.25 18.76
CA SER A 93 -27.91 -11.99 18.61
C SER A 93 -27.80 -11.19 19.91
N ALA A 94 -27.41 -9.91 19.81
CA ALA A 94 -27.32 -9.06 20.98
C ALA A 94 -28.63 -9.19 21.79
N PRO A 95 -28.57 -9.40 23.12
CA PRO A 95 -29.75 -9.58 23.94
C PRO A 95 -30.67 -8.38 23.73
N LYS A 96 -31.97 -8.64 23.57
CA LYS A 96 -32.93 -7.55 23.37
C LYS A 96 -32.96 -6.69 24.63
N TYR A 97 -33.30 -5.43 24.46
CA TYR A 97 -33.41 -4.49 25.57
C TYR A 97 -34.28 -5.03 26.73
N GLU A 98 -35.39 -5.69 26.37
CA GLU A 98 -36.35 -6.31 27.29
C GLU A 98 -35.75 -7.44 28.14
N ASP A 99 -34.72 -8.12 27.62
CA ASP A 99 -34.03 -9.23 28.30
C ASP A 99 -32.89 -8.74 29.21
N MET A 100 -32.60 -7.44 29.21
CA MET A 100 -31.52 -6.86 30.02
C MET A 100 -31.95 -6.64 31.48
N PRO A 101 -31.04 -6.75 32.45
CA PRO A 101 -31.33 -6.43 33.85
C PRO A 101 -31.83 -4.98 34.03
N PRO A 102 -32.71 -4.69 35.00
CA PRO A 102 -33.31 -3.37 35.19
C PRO A 102 -32.28 -2.24 35.40
N GLU A 103 -31.12 -2.56 35.97
CA GLU A 103 -30.02 -1.61 36.21
C GLU A 103 -29.37 -1.15 34.90
N VAL A 104 -29.25 -2.07 33.94
CA VAL A 104 -28.70 -1.80 32.59
C VAL A 104 -29.71 -1.00 31.77
N GLN A 105 -31.00 -1.37 31.84
CA GLN A 105 -32.08 -0.63 31.19
C GLN A 105 -32.13 0.83 31.68
N LYS A 106 -32.13 1.08 32.99
CA LYS A 106 -32.10 2.43 33.56
C LYS A 106 -30.90 3.26 33.07
N THR A 107 -29.74 2.62 32.92
CA THR A 107 -28.54 3.27 32.43
C THR A 107 -28.70 3.69 30.96
N ILE A 108 -29.21 2.78 30.12
CA ILE A 108 -29.48 3.06 28.70
C ILE A 108 -30.57 4.12 28.54
N ASP A 109 -31.65 4.07 29.32
CA ASP A 109 -32.72 5.08 29.30
C ASP A 109 -32.20 6.45 29.73
N SER A 110 -31.32 6.51 30.74
CA SER A 110 -30.66 7.76 31.15
C SER A 110 -29.80 8.36 30.03
N PHE A 111 -29.08 7.52 29.27
CA PHE A 111 -28.40 7.98 28.06
C PHE A 111 -29.39 8.41 26.98
N ARG A 112 -30.46 7.65 26.75
CA ARG A 112 -31.44 7.95 25.70
C ARG A 112 -32.16 9.27 25.94
N ASP A 113 -32.54 9.57 27.18
CA ASP A 113 -33.21 10.82 27.55
C ASP A 113 -32.26 12.03 27.51
N LYS A 114 -30.96 11.83 27.73
CA LYS A 114 -29.95 12.89 27.59
C LYS A 114 -29.71 13.32 26.13
N TRP A 115 -30.11 12.50 25.16
CA TRP A 115 -29.90 12.74 23.73
C TRP A 115 -31.20 12.93 22.92
N LYS A 116 -32.35 13.07 23.59
CA LYS A 116 -33.59 13.55 22.94
C LYS A 116 -33.52 15.08 22.80
N TRP A 117 -33.25 15.55 21.58
CA TRP A 117 -33.64 16.90 21.12
C TRP A 117 -35.10 16.90 20.71
#